data_AF-W3VHF4-F1
#
_entry.id   AF-W3VHF4-F1
#
_cell.length_a   1.000
_cell.length_b   1.000
_cell.length_c   1.000
_cell.angle_alpha   90.00
_cell.angle_beta   90.00
_cell.angle_gamma   90.00
#
_symmetry.space_group_name_H-M   'P 1'
#
loop_
_entity.id
_entity.type
_entity.pdbx_description
1 polymer ?
#
loop_
_entity_poly.entity_id
_entity_poly.type
_entity_poly.pdbx_seq_one_letter_code
_entity_poly.pdbx_strand_id
1 'polypeptide(L)'
;MTIAATAPPLNGEVAPRSLRTSPRKRAQSPTRADASASTSTPAQPKQKKPRAQPVDESELECAACPAPGEPAPTPGKDAASDRETWICCTQCKTWFHCICIGLENPDDYSKWYCQPCITRSQQAFNSGTSTSRPPLANVARPPRRKSHRAKLEVDYAAIQDGIPADPLGRWRNFLDTYDFEPDRFPRMQGHEWTLDWLLHDEHALRQPVLVPASETPASTPVKRENDDAKGKKKGGARLVPRPTSIPGMVVPPAEMTIGDIADLIGHDTPVEVIDVASQSSSKASWTISEWAEYFAMPKHKKKKTLNVISLEVTGTPLQAYVEAPQLVRDLDWVTRDWPSERRDATCADNSWPKVQRYVLMGVEGAYSDWHIDFAGSSVYYHVIWGQKTFLFAPPTPRNLAAYKSWCSSTRQDFDWLGDHLHGLTRVDIRPGETMLIPSGWLHCVYTPQNTLVVGGNFLTDWNVATQWKLVGIEDATKVPKKFRFPHLKRLSWYVASGWNRRLSGMDRDETDEDRERILSSAQVEALVDVVPPKKVLEGIELVCQSLADDLELMQDEFILESGDERAVKQQKAAREAVPTHHVGSLAKAEAMLGELKERLERAMRVADQVDAARQGLASKARQNGNRAASPRKARR
;
A
#
# COMPACT_ATOMS: atom_id res chain seq x y z
N MET A 1 -41.16 -50.89 21.35
CA MET A 1 -41.58 -51.83 20.30
C MET A 1 -40.33 -52.48 19.74
N THR A 2 -40.16 -53.76 20.09
CA THR A 2 -39.08 -54.69 19.77
C THR A 2 -39.48 -55.53 18.55
N ILE A 3 -38.60 -55.71 17.54
CA ILE A 3 -38.50 -56.88 16.63
C ILE A 3 -37.03 -56.88 16.08
N ALA A 4 -36.08 -57.69 16.58
CA ALA A 4 -35.70 -59.09 16.22
C ALA A 4 -35.33 -59.29 14.72
N ALA A 5 -34.07 -59.40 14.30
CA ALA A 5 -33.12 -60.55 14.32
C ALA A 5 -33.40 -61.64 13.27
N THR A 6 -32.41 -61.95 12.39
CA THR A 6 -31.87 -63.31 12.02
C THR A 6 -30.96 -63.31 10.76
N ALA A 7 -29.77 -63.95 10.87
CA ALA A 7 -28.99 -64.61 9.79
C ALA A 7 -29.44 -66.10 9.64
N PRO A 8 -28.88 -67.06 8.84
CA PRO A 8 -27.57 -67.24 8.13
C PRO A 8 -27.72 -68.00 6.75
N PRO A 9 -26.83 -68.90 6.18
CA PRO A 9 -25.43 -69.33 6.46
C PRO A 9 -24.45 -69.49 5.23
N LEU A 10 -23.27 -70.03 5.58
CA LEU A 10 -21.94 -70.31 4.96
C LEU A 10 -21.85 -71.34 3.82
N ASN A 11 -20.82 -71.26 2.94
CA ASN A 11 -19.66 -72.22 2.86
C ASN A 11 -18.78 -72.13 1.58
N GLY A 12 -17.47 -72.42 1.74
CA GLY A 12 -16.48 -72.79 0.70
C GLY A 12 -15.11 -72.09 0.87
N GLU A 13 -14.21 -72.53 1.77
CA GLU A 13 -13.01 -73.39 1.52
C GLU A 13 -11.86 -72.69 0.74
N VAL A 14 -10.53 -72.72 1.03
CA VAL A 14 -9.59 -73.48 1.89
C VAL A 14 -8.23 -72.71 1.93
N ALA A 15 -7.42 -72.90 2.99
CA ALA A 15 -6.07 -72.33 3.26
C ALA A 15 -4.91 -73.31 2.87
N PRO A 16 -3.63 -73.20 3.30
CA PRO A 16 -2.59 -72.15 3.20
C PRO A 16 -1.19 -72.65 2.70
N ARG A 17 -0.19 -71.73 2.64
CA ARG A 17 1.30 -71.87 2.66
C ARG A 17 2.08 -72.32 1.40
N SER A 18 3.07 -71.52 0.98
CA SER A 18 4.52 -71.82 1.15
C SER A 18 5.46 -70.70 0.62
N LEU A 19 6.62 -70.60 1.28
CA LEU A 19 7.76 -69.70 1.07
C LEU A 19 8.84 -70.38 0.22
N ARG A 20 9.65 -69.59 -0.52
CA ARG A 20 11.11 -69.69 -0.86
C ARG A 20 11.36 -68.91 -2.18
N THR A 21 12.44 -68.17 -2.49
CA THR A 21 13.75 -67.85 -1.88
C THR A 21 14.46 -66.74 -2.70
N SER A 22 15.10 -65.78 -1.99
CA SER A 22 16.34 -64.95 -2.15
C SER A 22 17.14 -64.84 -3.49
N PRO A 23 18.13 -63.89 -3.66
CA PRO A 23 18.71 -62.93 -2.69
C PRO A 23 18.96 -61.47 -3.20
N ARG A 24 18.94 -60.48 -2.30
CA ARG A 24 19.66 -59.20 -2.47
C ARG A 24 20.82 -59.11 -1.48
N LYS A 25 22.03 -58.90 -1.99
CA LYS A 25 23.28 -58.75 -1.24
C LYS A 25 23.26 -57.50 -0.36
N ARG A 26 23.64 -57.68 0.90
CA ARG A 26 23.92 -56.63 1.90
C ARG A 26 25.39 -56.22 1.78
N ALA A 27 25.66 -54.93 1.58
CA ALA A 27 27.00 -54.36 1.76
C ALA A 27 27.06 -53.66 3.13
N GLN A 28 28.20 -53.82 3.80
CA GLN A 28 28.47 -53.48 5.19
C GLN A 28 28.72 -51.97 5.40
N SER A 29 28.40 -51.49 6.60
CA SER A 29 28.78 -50.19 7.13
C SER A 29 30.29 -50.12 7.39
N PRO A 30 31.00 -49.04 7.04
CA PRO A 30 32.36 -48.84 7.51
C PRO A 30 32.40 -48.03 8.81
N THR A 31 33.33 -48.46 9.65
CA THR A 31 33.70 -48.01 11.00
C THR A 31 34.49 -46.70 11.03
N ARG A 32 34.49 -46.05 12.19
CA ARG A 32 35.30 -44.87 12.57
C ARG A 32 36.79 -45.22 12.77
N ALA A 33 37.66 -44.44 12.12
CA ALA A 33 39.08 -44.10 12.39
C ALA A 33 39.63 -43.60 11.03
N ASP A 34 40.37 -42.52 10.82
CA ASP A 34 41.29 -41.73 11.64
C ASP A 34 41.28 -40.25 11.18
N ALA A 35 41.72 -39.38 12.07
CA ALA A 35 41.99 -37.98 11.80
C ALA A 35 43.19 -37.80 10.85
N SER A 36 43.00 -37.07 9.75
CA SER A 36 44.07 -36.28 9.14
C SER A 36 43.48 -35.12 8.35
N ALA A 37 44.16 -33.98 8.48
CA ALA A 37 43.73 -32.65 8.06
C ALA A 37 43.43 -32.55 6.56
N SER A 38 42.27 -31.98 6.22
CA SER A 38 42.02 -31.44 4.89
C SER A 38 41.58 -29.98 5.02
N THR A 39 42.36 -29.16 4.33
CA THR A 39 42.27 -27.72 4.16
C THR A 39 40.87 -27.26 3.79
N SER A 40 40.38 -26.26 4.51
CA SER A 40 39.15 -25.53 4.21
C SER A 40 39.22 -24.91 2.82
N THR A 41 38.50 -25.47 1.86
CA THR A 41 38.19 -24.81 0.60
C THR A 41 37.32 -23.57 0.89
N PRO A 42 37.66 -22.37 0.39
CA PRO A 42 36.80 -21.20 0.58
C PRO A 42 35.43 -21.49 -0.05
N ALA A 43 34.36 -21.20 0.69
CA ALA A 43 33.01 -21.22 0.15
C ALA A 43 32.96 -20.35 -1.12
N GLN A 44 32.59 -20.95 -2.25
CA GLN A 44 32.38 -20.20 -3.49
C GLN A 44 31.32 -19.10 -3.23
N PRO A 45 31.51 -17.88 -3.75
CA PRO A 45 30.52 -16.82 -3.60
C PRO A 45 29.21 -17.29 -4.25
N LYS A 46 28.12 -17.33 -3.47
CA LYS A 46 26.78 -17.59 -3.98
C LYS A 46 26.47 -16.59 -5.09
N GLN A 47 26.17 -17.07 -6.30
CA GLN A 47 25.79 -16.20 -7.41
C GLN A 47 24.51 -15.42 -7.03
N LYS A 48 24.57 -14.08 -7.10
CA LYS A 48 23.39 -13.23 -6.87
C LYS A 48 22.33 -13.51 -7.94
N LYS A 49 21.06 -13.51 -7.56
CA LYS A 49 19.96 -13.56 -8.53
C LYS A 49 20.01 -12.26 -9.35
N PRO A 50 20.11 -12.34 -10.69
CA PRO A 50 20.31 -11.15 -11.51
C PRO A 50 19.10 -10.23 -11.44
N ARG A 51 19.38 -8.92 -11.39
CA ARG A 51 18.38 -7.84 -11.48
C ARG A 51 17.50 -8.04 -12.72
N ALA A 52 16.20 -7.79 -12.59
CA ALA A 52 15.33 -7.65 -13.76
C ALA A 52 15.83 -6.45 -14.58
N GLN A 53 16.21 -6.66 -15.84
CA GLN A 53 16.79 -5.57 -16.65
C GLN A 53 15.84 -4.37 -16.65
N PRO A 54 16.33 -3.15 -16.33
CA PRO A 54 15.53 -1.94 -16.42
C PRO A 54 15.04 -1.83 -17.86
N VAL A 55 13.72 -1.83 -18.03
CA VAL A 55 13.10 -1.59 -19.33
C VAL A 55 12.80 -0.11 -19.37
N ASP A 56 13.28 0.59 -20.39
CA ASP A 56 12.81 1.93 -20.68
C ASP A 56 11.30 1.84 -20.98
N GLU A 57 10.47 2.47 -20.15
CA GLU A 57 9.02 2.44 -20.30
C GLU A 57 8.56 3.13 -21.59
N SER A 58 9.40 4.00 -22.19
CA SER A 58 9.20 4.57 -23.52
C SER A 58 9.56 3.61 -24.67
N GLU A 59 10.29 2.53 -24.38
CA GLU A 59 10.64 1.44 -25.31
C GLU A 59 9.74 0.20 -25.14
N LEU A 60 8.74 0.23 -24.25
CA LEU A 60 7.66 -0.76 -24.24
C LEU A 60 6.75 -0.50 -25.45
N GLU A 61 7.28 -0.73 -26.65
CA GLU A 61 6.49 -0.71 -27.87
C GLU A 61 5.55 -1.92 -27.84
N CYS A 62 4.26 -1.66 -27.71
CA CYS A 62 3.28 -2.68 -27.99
C CYS A 62 3.49 -3.13 -29.44
N ALA A 63 3.87 -4.40 -29.64
CA ALA A 63 4.12 -4.97 -30.97
C ALA A 63 2.87 -5.05 -31.87
N ALA A 64 1.73 -4.55 -31.40
CA ALA A 64 0.46 -4.44 -32.12
C ALA A 64 -0.07 -2.99 -32.17
N CYS A 65 0.69 -1.99 -31.71
CA CYS A 65 0.28 -0.59 -31.82
C CYS A 65 0.36 -0.12 -33.29
N PRO A 66 -0.62 0.66 -33.79
CA PRO A 66 -0.51 1.37 -35.05
C PRO A 66 0.65 2.37 -35.01
N ALA A 67 1.21 2.70 -36.19
CA ALA A 67 2.27 3.70 -36.30
C ALA A 67 1.76 5.09 -35.85
N PRO A 68 2.65 6.00 -35.41
CA PRO A 68 2.26 7.36 -35.03
C PRO A 68 1.50 8.05 -36.18
N GLY A 69 0.23 8.42 -35.94
CA GLY A 69 -0.64 9.07 -36.92
C GLY A 69 -1.75 8.18 -37.51
N GLU A 70 -1.77 6.88 -37.21
CA GLU A 70 -2.88 5.99 -37.59
C GLU A 70 -3.96 5.90 -36.48
N PRO A 71 -5.25 5.81 -36.85
CA PRO A 71 -6.33 5.67 -35.87
C PRO A 71 -6.17 4.36 -35.09
N ALA A 72 -6.40 4.42 -33.77
CA ALA A 72 -6.43 3.24 -32.93
C ALA A 72 -7.51 2.25 -33.46
N PRO A 73 -7.27 0.93 -33.40
CA PRO A 73 -8.28 -0.05 -33.79
C PRO A 73 -9.55 0.17 -32.97
N THR A 74 -10.70 0.25 -33.65
CA THR A 74 -12.00 0.46 -33.01
C THR A 74 -12.28 -0.70 -32.06
N PRO A 75 -12.44 -0.48 -30.75
CA PRO A 75 -12.73 -1.56 -29.81
C PRO A 75 -14.06 -2.22 -30.18
N GLY A 76 -14.11 -3.56 -30.10
CA GLY A 76 -15.38 -4.28 -30.05
C GLY A 76 -16.18 -3.83 -28.82
N LYS A 77 -17.50 -4.05 -28.82
CA LYS A 77 -18.41 -3.59 -27.75
C LYS A 77 -17.97 -3.97 -26.31
N ASP A 78 -17.09 -4.97 -26.18
CA ASP A 78 -16.66 -5.55 -24.90
C ASP A 78 -15.13 -5.52 -24.68
N ALA A 79 -14.34 -4.86 -25.55
CA ALA A 79 -12.88 -4.77 -25.42
C ALA A 79 -12.44 -3.88 -24.23
N ALA A 80 -11.24 -4.12 -23.66
CA ALA A 80 -10.65 -3.20 -22.68
C ALA A 80 -10.60 -1.77 -23.26
N SER A 81 -11.17 -0.80 -22.55
CA SER A 81 -11.44 0.55 -23.06
C SER A 81 -10.23 1.49 -23.04
N ASP A 82 -9.09 1.05 -22.50
CA ASP A 82 -7.92 1.89 -22.29
C ASP A 82 -6.62 1.31 -22.88
N ARG A 83 -5.62 2.19 -23.06
CA ARG A 83 -4.23 1.82 -23.38
C ARG A 83 -3.42 1.49 -22.10
N GLU A 84 -4.07 1.40 -20.96
CA GLU A 84 -3.40 1.10 -19.68
C GLU A 84 -3.45 -0.38 -19.31
N THR A 85 -4.32 -1.14 -19.97
CA THR A 85 -4.49 -2.58 -19.73
C THR A 85 -3.60 -3.38 -20.67
N TRP A 86 -2.65 -4.13 -20.11
CA TRP A 86 -1.66 -4.90 -20.86
C TRP A 86 -1.70 -6.40 -20.54
N ILE A 87 -1.27 -7.21 -21.50
CA ILE A 87 -1.03 -8.65 -21.32
C ILE A 87 0.32 -9.06 -21.91
N CYS A 88 0.98 -10.02 -21.28
CA CYS A 88 2.26 -10.56 -21.73
C CYS A 88 2.07 -11.93 -22.40
N CYS A 89 2.67 -12.12 -23.58
CA CYS A 89 2.71 -13.43 -24.21
C CYS A 89 3.56 -14.41 -23.40
N THR A 90 2.98 -15.54 -23.03
CA THR A 90 3.61 -16.58 -22.21
C THR A 90 4.88 -17.14 -22.87
N GLN A 91 4.90 -17.23 -24.20
CA GLN A 91 6.00 -17.81 -24.98
C GLN A 91 7.11 -16.80 -25.27
N CYS A 92 6.81 -15.68 -25.93
CA CYS A 92 7.83 -14.73 -26.39
C CYS A 92 8.10 -13.58 -25.41
N LYS A 93 7.35 -13.48 -24.31
CA LYS A 93 7.49 -12.45 -23.26
C LYS A 93 7.25 -11.00 -23.71
N THR A 94 6.81 -10.80 -24.96
CA THR A 94 6.39 -9.51 -25.50
C THR A 94 5.06 -9.07 -24.86
N TRP A 95 4.96 -7.77 -24.55
CA TRP A 95 3.77 -7.14 -23.97
C TRP A 95 2.90 -6.50 -25.04
N PHE A 96 1.58 -6.58 -24.86
CA PHE A 96 0.57 -6.05 -25.76
C PHE A 96 -0.46 -5.26 -24.98
N HIS A 97 -0.90 -4.10 -25.48
CA HIS A 97 -2.13 -3.48 -24.98
C HIS A 97 -3.32 -4.37 -25.33
N CYS A 98 -4.21 -4.60 -24.38
CA CYS A 98 -5.40 -5.42 -24.60
C CYS A 98 -6.27 -4.85 -25.73
N ILE A 99 -6.40 -3.52 -25.82
CA ILE A 99 -7.10 -2.86 -26.92
C ILE A 99 -6.46 -3.11 -28.30
N CYS A 100 -5.12 -3.16 -28.39
CA CYS A 100 -4.41 -3.36 -29.67
C CYS A 100 -4.57 -4.78 -30.25
N ILE A 101 -4.93 -5.75 -29.41
CA ILE A 101 -5.14 -7.15 -29.80
C ILE A 101 -6.61 -7.58 -29.69
N GLY A 102 -7.52 -6.63 -29.44
CA GLY A 102 -8.96 -6.90 -29.27
C GLY A 102 -9.27 -7.83 -28.10
N LEU A 103 -8.48 -7.76 -27.02
CA LEU A 103 -8.69 -8.57 -25.82
C LEU A 103 -9.59 -7.84 -24.84
N GLU A 104 -10.71 -8.47 -24.47
CA GLU A 104 -11.71 -7.93 -23.55
C GLU A 104 -11.19 -7.89 -22.12
N ASN A 105 -10.82 -9.05 -21.60
CA ASN A 105 -10.32 -9.17 -20.25
C ASN A 105 -9.06 -10.06 -20.21
N PRO A 106 -7.88 -9.50 -19.91
CA PRO A 106 -6.67 -10.30 -19.76
C PRO A 106 -6.78 -11.32 -18.62
N ASP A 107 -7.65 -11.09 -17.64
CA ASP A 107 -7.83 -11.96 -16.47
C ASP A 107 -8.53 -13.28 -16.81
N ASP A 108 -9.15 -13.40 -17.99
CA ASP A 108 -9.83 -14.63 -18.43
C ASP A 108 -8.84 -15.73 -18.79
N TYR A 109 -7.56 -15.42 -18.94
CA TYR A 109 -6.54 -16.37 -19.38
C TYR A 109 -5.55 -16.69 -18.24
N SER A 110 -5.29 -17.99 -18.05
CA SER A 110 -4.21 -18.50 -17.19
C SER A 110 -2.87 -18.52 -17.93
N LYS A 111 -2.93 -18.78 -19.24
CA LYS A 111 -1.81 -18.67 -20.18
C LYS A 111 -2.35 -18.04 -21.46
N TRP A 112 -1.79 -16.91 -21.82
CA TRP A 112 -2.10 -16.23 -23.07
C TRP A 112 -0.89 -16.24 -23.99
N TYR A 113 -1.12 -16.50 -25.27
CA TYR A 113 -0.14 -16.57 -26.33
C TYR A 113 -0.56 -15.61 -27.44
N CYS A 114 0.37 -14.78 -27.92
CA CYS A 114 0.09 -13.91 -29.05
C CYS A 114 -0.11 -14.73 -30.35
N GLN A 115 -0.90 -14.19 -31.28
CA GLN A 115 -1.23 -14.85 -32.54
C GLN A 115 0.01 -15.33 -33.33
N PRO A 116 1.12 -14.55 -33.43
CA PRO A 116 2.34 -15.05 -34.07
C PRO A 116 2.93 -16.31 -33.42
N CYS A 117 2.87 -16.43 -32.09
CA CYS A 117 3.36 -17.62 -31.39
C CYS A 117 2.45 -18.83 -31.61
N ILE A 118 1.13 -18.63 -31.65
CA ILE A 118 0.16 -19.67 -31.98
C ILE A 118 0.40 -20.18 -33.40
N THR A 119 0.47 -19.28 -34.38
CA THR A 119 0.69 -19.63 -35.80
C THR A 119 2.00 -20.38 -36.02
N ARG A 120 3.12 -19.90 -35.45
CA ARG A 120 4.42 -20.59 -35.56
C ARG A 120 4.38 -21.98 -34.93
N SER A 121 3.72 -22.12 -33.77
CA SER A 121 3.56 -23.42 -33.12
C SER A 121 2.72 -24.38 -33.97
N GLN A 122 1.68 -23.89 -34.64
CA GLN A 122 0.84 -24.70 -35.51
C GLN A 122 1.61 -25.15 -36.77
N GLN A 123 2.41 -24.27 -37.37
CA GLN A 123 3.23 -24.59 -38.54
C GLN A 123 4.32 -25.62 -38.22
N ALA A 124 4.97 -25.51 -37.06
CA ALA A 124 5.96 -26.50 -36.59
C ALA A 124 5.32 -27.88 -36.33
N PHE A 125 4.08 -27.90 -35.83
CA PHE A 125 3.33 -29.13 -35.63
C PHE A 125 2.94 -29.78 -36.97
N ASN A 126 2.41 -28.98 -37.91
CA ASN A 126 1.99 -29.46 -39.22
C ASN A 126 3.15 -29.95 -40.11
N SER A 127 4.35 -29.38 -39.94
CA SER A 127 5.56 -29.76 -40.69
C SER A 127 6.33 -30.94 -40.10
N GLY A 128 5.88 -31.50 -38.96
CA GLY A 128 6.52 -32.64 -38.31
C GLY A 128 7.86 -32.34 -37.63
N THR A 129 8.27 -31.06 -37.55
CA THR A 129 9.50 -30.63 -36.86
C THR A 129 9.35 -30.63 -35.34
N SER A 130 8.12 -30.62 -34.81
CA SER A 130 7.83 -30.76 -33.39
C SER A 130 6.60 -31.65 -33.16
N THR A 131 6.81 -32.93 -32.88
CA THR A 131 5.73 -33.92 -32.71
C THR A 131 5.41 -34.26 -31.25
N SER A 132 6.19 -33.76 -30.30
CA SER A 132 6.09 -34.10 -28.88
C SER A 132 5.21 -33.16 -28.04
N ARG A 133 4.72 -32.05 -28.62
CA ARG A 133 3.85 -31.09 -27.92
C ARG A 133 2.70 -30.62 -28.79
N PRO A 134 1.48 -30.47 -28.23
CA PRO A 134 0.35 -29.87 -28.95
C PRO A 134 0.63 -28.39 -29.29
N PRO A 135 0.02 -27.85 -30.36
CA PRO A 135 0.11 -26.43 -30.70
C PRO A 135 -0.30 -25.52 -29.54
N LEU A 136 0.40 -24.39 -29.39
CA LEU A 136 0.06 -23.39 -28.37
C LEU A 136 -1.36 -22.86 -28.59
N ALA A 137 -2.14 -22.81 -27.50
CA ALA A 137 -3.48 -22.25 -27.48
C ALA A 137 -3.72 -21.49 -26.18
N ASN A 138 -4.53 -20.44 -26.25
CA ASN A 138 -4.90 -19.65 -25.07
C ASN A 138 -5.69 -20.51 -24.08
N VAL A 139 -5.29 -20.50 -22.82
CA VAL A 139 -5.89 -21.34 -21.77
C VAL A 139 -6.72 -20.46 -20.86
N ALA A 140 -8.05 -20.55 -20.98
CA ALA A 140 -8.98 -19.82 -20.12
C ALA A 140 -8.89 -20.28 -18.66
N ARG A 141 -9.09 -19.37 -17.71
CA ARG A 141 -9.22 -19.71 -16.29
C ARG A 141 -10.56 -20.38 -16.05
N PRO A 142 -10.62 -21.47 -15.26
CA PRO A 142 -11.90 -22.02 -14.84
C PRO A 142 -12.67 -21.03 -13.96
N PRO A 143 -14.01 -21.03 -13.97
CA PRO A 143 -14.82 -20.12 -13.18
C PRO A 143 -14.52 -20.27 -11.69
N ARG A 144 -14.32 -19.12 -11.02
CA ARG A 144 -13.82 -19.00 -9.64
C ARG A 144 -14.78 -19.70 -8.65
N ARG A 145 -14.44 -20.91 -8.21
CA ARG A 145 -15.13 -21.55 -7.07
C ARG A 145 -14.54 -21.00 -5.78
N LYS A 146 -15.35 -20.33 -4.96
CA LYS A 146 -14.98 -19.91 -3.60
C LYS A 146 -14.83 -21.17 -2.74
N SER A 147 -13.63 -21.49 -2.28
CA SER A 147 -13.47 -22.39 -1.13
C SER A 147 -12.77 -21.63 0.00
N HIS A 148 -13.45 -21.58 1.14
CA HIS A 148 -12.84 -21.22 2.41
C HIS A 148 -11.97 -22.40 2.86
N ARG A 149 -10.65 -22.17 2.94
CA ARG A 149 -9.64 -22.81 3.82
C ARG A 149 -8.37 -23.20 3.05
N ALA A 150 -7.32 -22.41 3.18
CA ALA A 150 -5.96 -22.87 2.89
C ALA A 150 -5.41 -23.63 4.11
N LYS A 151 -5.08 -24.91 3.92
CA LYS A 151 -4.03 -25.56 4.73
C LYS A 151 -2.72 -25.30 3.99
N LEU A 152 -1.66 -24.99 4.73
CA LEU A 152 -0.31 -24.94 4.19
C LEU A 152 0.06 -26.36 3.72
N GLU A 153 0.00 -26.61 2.43
CA GLU A 153 0.44 -27.88 1.83
C GLU A 153 1.89 -27.71 1.39
N VAL A 154 2.78 -28.55 1.91
CA VAL A 154 4.23 -28.46 1.68
C VAL A 154 4.54 -28.88 0.25
N ASP A 155 5.07 -27.95 -0.55
CA ASP A 155 5.50 -28.21 -1.93
C ASP A 155 6.89 -28.88 -1.93
N TYR A 156 6.88 -30.21 -2.01
CA TYR A 156 8.09 -31.02 -2.06
C TYR A 156 8.96 -30.75 -3.30
N ALA A 157 8.39 -30.23 -4.40
CA ALA A 157 9.16 -29.88 -5.59
C ALA A 157 10.02 -28.63 -5.35
N ALA A 158 9.48 -27.62 -4.66
CA ALA A 158 10.22 -26.42 -4.27
C ALA A 158 11.39 -26.73 -3.30
N ILE A 159 11.18 -27.68 -2.37
CA ILE A 159 12.25 -28.18 -1.48
C ILE A 159 13.37 -28.85 -2.28
N GLN A 160 13.02 -29.59 -3.34
CA GLN A 160 13.98 -30.29 -4.19
C GLN A 160 14.81 -29.35 -5.05
N ASP A 161 14.28 -28.16 -5.38
CA ASP A 161 15.01 -27.05 -6.03
C ASP A 161 15.80 -26.18 -5.03
N GLY A 162 15.88 -26.57 -3.75
CA GLY A 162 16.63 -25.84 -2.72
C GLY A 162 15.92 -24.59 -2.19
N ILE A 163 14.64 -24.41 -2.48
CA ILE A 163 13.82 -23.31 -1.98
C ILE A 163 13.26 -23.72 -0.60
N PRO A 164 13.58 -23.00 0.48
CA PRO A 164 13.05 -23.33 1.80
C PRO A 164 11.52 -23.28 1.83
N ALA A 165 10.88 -24.28 2.43
CA ALA A 165 9.42 -24.33 2.63
C ALA A 165 8.91 -23.30 3.65
N ASP A 166 9.81 -22.69 4.42
CA ASP A 166 9.51 -21.63 5.37
C ASP A 166 9.59 -20.25 4.70
N PRO A 167 8.48 -19.48 4.65
CA PRO A 167 8.47 -18.11 4.16
C PRO A 167 9.60 -17.26 4.76
N LEU A 168 9.92 -17.41 6.06
CA LEU A 168 10.96 -16.63 6.75
C LEU A 168 12.39 -16.97 6.29
N GLY A 169 12.62 -18.24 5.93
CA GLY A 169 13.89 -18.69 5.34
C GLY A 169 14.08 -18.18 3.92
N ARG A 170 12.99 -18.15 3.13
CA ARG A 170 12.98 -17.55 1.78
C ARG A 170 13.30 -16.06 1.83
N TRP A 171 12.73 -15.31 2.78
CA TRP A 171 12.97 -13.88 2.97
C TRP A 171 14.43 -13.53 3.27
N ARG A 172 15.03 -14.18 4.26
CA ARG A 172 16.44 -13.94 4.61
C ARG A 172 17.37 -14.29 3.46
N ASN A 173 17.17 -15.45 2.83
CA ASN A 173 17.97 -15.84 1.67
C ASN A 173 17.82 -14.82 0.52
N PHE A 174 16.62 -14.31 0.28
CA PHE A 174 16.37 -13.31 -0.75
C PHE A 174 17.06 -11.98 -0.46
N LEU A 175 16.92 -11.44 0.76
CA LEU A 175 17.58 -10.19 1.18
C LEU A 175 19.11 -10.24 1.02
N ASP A 176 19.69 -11.43 1.14
CA ASP A 176 21.14 -11.66 1.01
C ASP A 176 21.58 -11.95 -0.43
N THR A 177 20.70 -12.45 -1.30
CA THR A 177 21.08 -12.97 -2.63
C THR A 177 20.56 -12.14 -3.80
N TYR A 178 19.58 -11.25 -3.60
CA TYR A 178 19.07 -10.41 -4.67
C TYR A 178 19.94 -9.17 -4.91
N ASP A 179 20.09 -8.78 -6.17
CA ASP A 179 20.77 -7.55 -6.55
C ASP A 179 19.75 -6.41 -6.69
N PHE A 180 19.59 -5.64 -5.61
CA PHE A 180 18.63 -4.53 -5.54
C PHE A 180 19.10 -3.31 -6.33
N GLU A 181 18.13 -2.47 -6.73
CA GLU A 181 18.42 -1.11 -7.13
C GLU A 181 19.16 -0.36 -6.01
N PRO A 182 20.12 0.52 -6.36
CA PRO A 182 20.72 1.39 -5.37
C PRO A 182 19.63 2.29 -4.78
N ASP A 183 19.65 2.40 -3.45
CA ASP A 183 18.78 3.31 -2.74
C ASP A 183 19.12 4.77 -3.08
N ARG A 184 18.27 5.40 -3.89
CA ARG A 184 18.39 6.79 -4.37
C ARG A 184 17.26 7.67 -3.87
N PHE A 185 16.46 7.22 -2.90
CA PHE A 185 15.40 8.06 -2.36
C PHE A 185 15.98 9.34 -1.74
N PRO A 186 15.32 10.50 -1.88
CA PRO A 186 15.78 11.75 -1.31
C PRO A 186 15.85 11.66 0.21
N ARG A 187 16.93 12.22 0.76
CA ARG A 187 17.10 12.44 2.20
C ARG A 187 16.95 13.92 2.46
N MET A 188 15.98 14.30 3.29
CA MET A 188 15.66 15.69 3.60
C MET A 188 15.88 15.99 5.07
N GLN A 189 16.17 17.25 5.40
CA GLN A 189 16.13 17.72 6.77
C GLN A 189 14.67 17.83 7.22
N GLY A 190 14.41 17.50 8.49
CA GLY A 190 13.04 17.45 9.00
C GLY A 190 12.25 18.75 8.82
N HIS A 191 12.91 19.90 8.97
CA HIS A 191 12.29 21.22 8.82
C HIS A 191 11.89 21.57 7.37
N GLU A 192 12.35 20.81 6.38
CA GLU A 192 12.03 21.04 4.97
C GLU A 192 10.66 20.43 4.58
N TRP A 193 10.11 19.50 5.38
CA TRP A 193 8.78 18.94 5.16
C TRP A 193 7.68 19.97 5.44
N THR A 194 7.41 20.78 4.42
CA THR A 194 6.48 21.92 4.46
C THR A 194 5.61 21.97 3.22
N LEU A 195 4.53 22.76 3.25
CA LEU A 195 3.73 23.04 2.06
C LEU A 195 4.54 23.77 0.98
N ASP A 196 5.55 24.57 1.36
CA ASP A 196 6.45 25.23 0.40
C ASP A 196 7.23 24.21 -0.43
N TRP A 197 7.78 23.17 0.21
CA TRP A 197 8.43 22.07 -0.51
C TRP A 197 7.48 21.42 -1.51
N LEU A 198 6.26 21.08 -1.07
CA LEU A 198 5.27 20.42 -1.90
C LEU A 198 4.85 21.27 -3.12
N LEU A 199 4.73 22.58 -2.96
CA LEU A 199 4.29 23.50 -4.02
C LEU A 199 5.39 23.80 -5.06
N HIS A 200 6.67 23.64 -4.71
CA HIS A 200 7.78 24.07 -5.55
C HIS A 200 8.70 22.94 -6.02
N ASP A 201 8.54 21.73 -5.49
CA ASP A 201 9.28 20.54 -5.93
C ASP A 201 8.35 19.64 -6.74
N GLU A 202 8.60 19.54 -8.05
CA GLU A 202 7.80 18.71 -8.95
C GLU A 202 7.83 17.22 -8.59
N HIS A 203 8.85 16.77 -7.85
CA HIS A 203 9.03 15.39 -7.39
C HIS A 203 8.43 15.13 -6.01
N ALA A 204 7.89 16.14 -5.32
CA ALA A 204 7.24 15.96 -4.04
C ALA A 204 6.08 14.95 -4.14
N LEU A 205 6.00 14.04 -3.18
CA LEU A 205 5.04 12.93 -3.14
C LEU A 205 5.02 12.03 -4.39
N ARG A 206 6.09 11.98 -5.19
CA ARG A 206 6.24 10.98 -6.28
C ARG A 206 7.02 9.74 -5.86
N GLN A 207 7.91 9.87 -4.89
CA GLN A 207 8.75 8.79 -4.37
C GLN A 207 8.93 8.88 -2.86
N PRO A 208 9.27 7.76 -2.17
CA PRO A 208 9.61 7.76 -0.77
C PRO A 208 10.67 8.80 -0.42
N VAL A 209 10.50 9.45 0.73
CA VAL A 209 11.43 10.46 1.24
C VAL A 209 11.79 10.12 2.67
N LEU A 210 13.09 10.09 2.98
CA LEU A 210 13.59 9.80 4.32
C LEU A 210 14.06 11.09 5.00
N VAL A 211 13.65 11.31 6.25
CA VAL A 211 14.31 12.24 7.16
C VAL A 211 15.23 11.43 8.07
N PRO A 212 16.56 11.64 8.00
CA PRO A 212 17.51 10.98 8.88
C PRO A 212 17.27 11.32 10.36
N ALA A 213 17.75 10.47 11.25
CA ALA A 213 17.76 10.76 12.68
C ALA A 213 18.53 12.06 12.95
N SER A 214 17.99 12.93 13.80
CA SER A 214 18.69 14.15 14.19
C SER A 214 19.96 13.80 14.97
N GLU A 215 21.10 14.36 14.57
CA GLU A 215 22.39 14.19 15.27
C GLU A 215 22.41 14.85 16.66
N THR A 216 21.39 15.64 17.02
CA THR A 216 21.33 16.29 18.32
C THR A 216 20.71 15.36 19.35
N PRO A 217 21.48 14.79 20.30
CA PRO A 217 20.87 14.13 21.44
C PRO A 217 20.04 15.19 22.18
N ALA A 218 18.72 14.97 22.25
CA ALA A 218 17.82 15.74 23.10
C ALA A 218 18.22 15.55 24.58
N SER A 219 19.27 16.27 24.98
CA SER A 219 19.85 16.31 26.31
C SER A 219 20.24 17.76 26.61
N THR A 220 19.27 18.66 26.55
CA THR A 220 19.33 19.81 27.44
C THR A 220 18.72 19.37 28.77
N PRO A 221 19.54 19.16 29.83
CA PRO A 221 18.98 18.92 31.14
C PRO A 221 18.25 20.19 31.56
N VAL A 222 16.92 20.12 31.64
CA VAL A 222 16.14 21.13 32.35
C VAL A 222 16.72 21.17 33.76
N LYS A 223 17.31 22.31 34.14
CA LYS A 223 17.78 22.56 35.51
C LYS A 223 16.58 22.32 36.43
N ARG A 224 16.65 21.24 37.21
CA ARG A 224 15.76 21.04 38.35
C ARG A 224 16.12 22.09 39.38
N GLU A 225 15.24 23.04 39.62
CA GLU A 225 15.26 23.80 40.86
C GLU A 225 15.01 22.81 42.00
N ASN A 226 15.91 22.85 42.99
CA ASN A 226 15.83 22.06 44.20
C ASN A 226 14.71 22.63 45.07
N ASP A 227 13.59 21.93 45.14
CA ASP A 227 12.67 22.04 46.28
C ASP A 227 12.78 20.78 47.14
N ASP A 228 13.48 20.94 48.26
CA ASP A 228 13.53 20.00 49.36
C ASP A 228 12.14 19.85 50.00
N ALA A 229 11.49 18.70 49.81
CA ALA A 229 10.41 18.25 50.69
C ALA A 229 10.31 16.72 50.75
N LYS A 230 10.46 16.22 51.98
CA LYS A 230 10.53 14.82 52.39
C LYS A 230 9.28 14.00 52.01
N GLY A 231 9.55 12.78 51.51
CA GLY A 231 8.72 11.58 51.71
C GLY A 231 7.57 11.37 50.73
N LYS A 232 7.79 10.58 49.66
CA LYS A 232 6.77 9.77 48.96
C LYS A 232 7.43 8.78 48.00
N LYS A 233 6.74 7.64 47.78
CA LYS A 233 7.09 6.48 46.93
C LYS A 233 7.92 6.87 45.69
N LYS A 234 8.91 6.03 45.32
CA LYS A 234 9.61 6.06 44.03
C LYS A 234 8.57 5.98 42.89
N GLY A 235 8.05 7.12 42.45
CA GLY A 235 7.32 7.24 41.19
C GLY A 235 8.33 7.08 40.06
N GLY A 236 8.08 6.15 39.14
CA GLY A 236 8.88 6.02 37.92
C GLY A 236 8.97 7.36 37.20
N ALA A 237 10.09 7.62 36.52
CA ALA A 237 10.25 8.82 35.72
C ALA A 237 9.07 8.90 34.74
N ARG A 238 8.32 10.01 34.77
CA ARG A 238 7.17 10.22 33.89
C ARG A 238 7.67 10.21 32.44
N LEU A 239 7.25 9.23 31.65
CA LEU A 239 7.47 9.22 30.20
C LEU A 239 6.73 10.42 29.61
N VAL A 240 7.41 11.20 28.76
CA VAL A 240 6.85 12.41 28.14
C VAL A 240 7.02 12.28 26.61
N PRO A 241 5.98 12.60 25.82
CA PRO A 241 6.09 12.68 24.37
C PRO A 241 7.21 13.63 23.93
N ARG A 242 7.88 13.34 22.82
CA ARG A 242 9.00 14.16 22.32
C ARG A 242 8.69 14.72 20.94
N PRO A 243 8.96 16.01 20.69
CA PRO A 243 8.96 16.55 19.33
C PRO A 243 10.14 15.97 18.55
N THR A 244 10.03 15.93 17.22
CA THR A 244 11.13 15.56 16.32
C THR A 244 11.69 16.79 15.60
N SER A 245 12.67 16.61 14.71
CA SER A 245 13.14 17.66 13.81
C SER A 245 12.12 18.04 12.72
N ILE A 246 11.04 17.26 12.59
CA ILE A 246 9.97 17.46 11.62
C ILE A 246 8.88 18.34 12.26
N PRO A 247 8.47 19.46 11.63
CA PRO A 247 7.49 20.38 12.19
C PRO A 247 6.20 19.71 12.63
N GLY A 248 5.78 19.96 13.87
CA GLY A 248 4.52 19.48 14.44
C GLY A 248 4.45 17.98 14.73
N MET A 249 5.50 17.20 14.46
CA MET A 249 5.53 15.77 14.73
C MET A 249 5.90 15.48 16.19
N VAL A 250 5.12 14.63 16.85
CA VAL A 250 5.35 14.18 18.22
C VAL A 250 5.35 12.66 18.26
N VAL A 251 6.33 12.09 18.96
CA VAL A 251 6.55 10.65 19.04
C VAL A 251 6.79 10.18 20.48
N PRO A 252 6.62 8.88 20.77
CA PRO A 252 7.05 8.30 22.04
C PRO A 252 8.53 8.56 22.35
N PRO A 253 8.91 8.69 23.64
CA PRO A 253 10.31 8.74 24.02
C PRO A 253 11.00 7.39 23.73
N ALA A 254 12.31 7.44 23.43
CA ALA A 254 13.10 6.27 23.01
C ALA A 254 13.17 5.15 24.06
N GLU A 255 13.00 5.49 25.35
CA GLU A 255 12.96 4.55 26.47
C GLU A 255 11.61 3.85 26.66
N MET A 256 10.55 4.24 25.94
CA MET A 256 9.21 3.64 26.09
C MET A 256 9.22 2.16 25.71
N THR A 257 8.73 1.32 26.62
CA THR A 257 8.59 -0.13 26.44
C THR A 257 7.17 -0.53 26.08
N ILE A 258 7.00 -1.78 25.65
CA ILE A 258 5.66 -2.36 25.40
C ILE A 258 4.85 -2.47 26.70
N GLY A 259 5.52 -2.65 27.85
CA GLY A 259 4.88 -2.62 29.16
C GLY A 259 4.30 -1.25 29.50
N ASP A 260 5.06 -0.18 29.23
CA ASP A 260 4.57 1.19 29.45
C ASP A 260 3.36 1.52 28.57
N ILE A 261 3.33 0.98 27.34
CA ILE A 261 2.16 1.08 26.45
C ILE A 261 0.94 0.38 27.08
N ALA A 262 1.12 -0.83 27.61
CA ALA A 262 0.05 -1.58 28.27
C ALA A 262 -0.47 -0.84 29.52
N ASP A 263 0.42 -0.27 30.34
CA ASP A 263 0.06 0.55 31.50
C ASP A 263 -0.75 1.80 31.10
N LEU A 264 -0.41 2.40 29.95
CA LEU A 264 -1.00 3.65 29.48
C LEU A 264 -2.38 3.48 28.84
N ILE A 265 -2.57 2.43 28.03
CA ILE A 265 -3.86 2.17 27.35
C ILE A 265 -4.76 1.20 28.11
N GLY A 266 -4.26 0.56 29.18
CA GLY A 266 -4.96 -0.43 29.98
C GLY A 266 -4.65 -1.87 29.55
N HIS A 267 -4.29 -2.72 30.51
CA HIS A 267 -3.81 -4.10 30.29
C HIS A 267 -4.77 -4.99 29.51
N ASP A 268 -6.08 -4.80 29.70
CA ASP A 268 -7.13 -5.61 29.06
C ASP A 268 -7.49 -5.13 27.64
N THR A 269 -6.83 -4.08 27.14
CA THR A 269 -7.10 -3.52 25.82
C THR A 269 -6.86 -4.57 24.73
N PRO A 270 -7.87 -4.91 23.91
CA PRO A 270 -7.70 -5.87 22.82
C PRO A 270 -6.71 -5.38 21.78
N VAL A 271 -5.88 -6.29 21.26
CA VAL A 271 -4.91 -6.01 20.20
C VAL A 271 -4.99 -7.05 19.10
N GLU A 272 -5.00 -6.59 17.84
CA GLU A 272 -4.97 -7.50 16.68
C GLU A 272 -3.53 -7.95 16.40
N VAL A 273 -3.29 -9.24 16.61
CA VAL A 273 -1.98 -9.87 16.42
C VAL A 273 -1.99 -10.70 15.13
N ILE A 274 -0.96 -10.57 14.30
CA ILE A 274 -0.80 -11.31 13.05
C ILE A 274 0.16 -12.49 13.27
N ASP A 275 -0.22 -13.68 12.80
CA ASP A 275 0.67 -14.83 12.69
C ASP A 275 1.46 -14.73 11.39
N VAL A 276 2.75 -14.40 11.51
CA VAL A 276 3.66 -14.08 10.39
C VAL A 276 3.79 -15.25 9.41
N ALA A 277 3.72 -16.50 9.86
CA ALA A 277 3.84 -17.63 8.95
C ALA A 277 2.63 -17.75 8.01
N SER A 278 1.45 -17.35 8.50
CA SER A 278 0.19 -17.45 7.75
C SER A 278 -0.25 -16.14 7.09
N GLN A 279 0.43 -15.02 7.39
CA GLN A 279 0.03 -13.67 7.00
C GLN A 279 -1.45 -13.37 7.33
N SER A 280 -1.96 -13.93 8.44
CA SER A 280 -3.36 -13.80 8.85
C SER A 280 -3.49 -13.40 10.32
N SER A 281 -4.57 -12.69 10.64
CA SER A 281 -4.89 -12.33 12.02
C SER A 281 -5.07 -13.59 12.88
N SER A 282 -4.52 -13.54 14.09
CA SER A 282 -4.63 -14.61 15.07
C SER A 282 -6.10 -14.86 15.41
N LYS A 283 -6.46 -16.13 15.54
CA LYS A 283 -7.81 -16.54 15.97
C LYS A 283 -8.02 -16.35 17.46
N ALA A 284 -6.94 -16.28 18.23
CA ALA A 284 -7.01 -15.99 19.65
C ALA A 284 -7.26 -14.49 19.82
N SER A 285 -8.11 -14.14 20.78
CA SER A 285 -8.15 -12.77 21.30
C SER A 285 -6.86 -12.53 22.09
N TRP A 286 -6.23 -11.39 21.85
CA TRP A 286 -5.04 -10.94 22.58
C TRP A 286 -5.36 -9.64 23.28
N THR A 287 -4.88 -9.51 24.50
CA THR A 287 -4.78 -8.25 25.22
C THR A 287 -3.38 -7.64 25.05
N ILE A 288 -3.25 -6.33 25.25
CA ILE A 288 -1.95 -5.66 25.19
C ILE A 288 -0.97 -6.20 26.25
N SER A 289 -1.47 -6.65 27.40
CA SER A 289 -0.63 -7.27 28.45
C SER A 289 -0.08 -8.63 28.00
N GLU A 290 -0.91 -9.51 27.44
CA GLU A 290 -0.45 -10.78 26.87
C GLU A 290 0.55 -10.57 25.74
N TRP A 291 0.33 -9.54 24.91
CA TRP A 291 1.28 -9.14 23.88
C TRP A 291 2.62 -8.67 24.48
N ALA A 292 2.60 -7.84 25.53
CA ALA A 292 3.80 -7.38 26.21
C ALA A 292 4.63 -8.55 26.78
N GLU A 293 3.95 -9.53 27.40
CA GLU A 293 4.57 -10.75 27.92
C GLU A 293 5.19 -11.60 26.79
N TYR A 294 4.45 -11.81 25.71
CA TYR A 294 4.96 -12.51 24.52
C TYR A 294 6.15 -11.76 23.91
N PHE A 295 6.10 -10.42 23.82
CA PHE A 295 7.16 -9.61 23.24
C PHE A 295 8.47 -9.75 24.03
N ALA A 296 8.39 -9.68 25.36
CA ALA A 296 9.51 -9.83 26.29
C ALA A 296 10.09 -11.26 26.33
N MET A 297 9.34 -12.26 25.86
CA MET A 297 9.79 -13.65 25.86
C MET A 297 11.06 -13.84 25.00
N PRO A 298 12.10 -14.56 25.49
CA PRO A 298 13.28 -14.88 24.70
C PRO A 298 12.92 -15.64 23.42
N LYS A 299 13.62 -15.36 22.31
CA LYS A 299 13.34 -15.91 20.97
C LYS A 299 13.18 -17.43 20.94
N HIS A 300 14.04 -18.16 21.66
CA HIS A 300 14.01 -19.63 21.71
C HIS A 300 12.76 -20.22 22.40
N LYS A 301 12.01 -19.42 23.16
CA LYS A 301 10.76 -19.84 23.81
C LYS A 301 9.51 -19.48 22.99
N LYS A 302 9.64 -18.60 21.98
CA LYS A 302 8.54 -18.20 21.10
C LYS A 302 8.20 -19.35 20.15
N LYS A 303 6.99 -19.90 20.28
CA LYS A 303 6.49 -21.01 19.43
C LYS A 303 6.15 -20.55 18.02
N LYS A 304 5.76 -19.28 17.86
CA LYS A 304 5.36 -18.64 16.61
C LYS A 304 5.97 -17.26 16.56
N THR A 305 6.23 -16.78 15.35
CA THR A 305 6.57 -15.38 15.11
C THR A 305 5.27 -14.61 14.88
N LEU A 306 4.99 -13.68 15.78
CA LEU A 306 3.79 -12.83 15.77
C LEU A 306 4.17 -11.36 15.59
N ASN A 307 3.25 -10.55 15.09
CA ASN A 307 3.47 -9.12 14.82
C ASN A 307 2.23 -8.30 15.16
N VAL A 308 2.40 -7.04 15.60
CA VAL A 308 1.30 -6.07 15.74
C VAL A 308 1.59 -4.87 14.84
N ILE A 309 0.71 -4.62 13.88
CA ILE A 309 0.84 -3.51 12.92
C ILE A 309 -0.37 -2.57 12.90
N SER A 310 -1.45 -2.89 13.63
CA SER A 310 -2.75 -2.24 13.49
C SER A 310 -3.32 -1.70 14.81
N LEU A 311 -2.48 -1.46 15.82
CA LEU A 311 -2.93 -0.81 17.06
C LEU A 311 -3.13 0.69 16.79
N GLU A 312 -4.37 1.07 16.51
CA GLU A 312 -4.79 2.48 16.38
C GLU A 312 -5.09 3.04 17.78
N VAL A 313 -4.53 4.22 18.09
CA VAL A 313 -4.52 4.74 19.47
C VAL A 313 -5.40 5.97 19.69
N THR A 314 -6.19 6.38 18.70
CA THR A 314 -7.08 7.54 18.83
C THR A 314 -8.17 7.27 19.87
N GLY A 315 -8.35 8.23 20.78
CA GLY A 315 -9.24 8.12 21.93
C GLY A 315 -8.62 7.47 23.17
N THR A 316 -7.38 6.95 23.06
CA THR A 316 -6.63 6.42 24.22
C THR A 316 -5.67 7.48 24.79
N PRO A 317 -5.17 7.32 26.04
CA PRO A 317 -4.13 8.19 26.57
C PRO A 317 -2.83 8.20 25.75
N LEU A 318 -2.56 7.13 24.98
CA LEU A 318 -1.38 7.02 24.10
C LEU A 318 -1.48 7.91 22.86
N GLN A 319 -2.68 8.43 22.51
CA GLN A 319 -2.85 9.40 21.43
C GLN A 319 -1.92 10.61 21.57
N ALA A 320 -1.68 11.08 22.80
CA ALA A 320 -0.84 12.25 23.08
C ALA A 320 0.65 12.03 22.72
N TYR A 321 1.06 10.79 22.45
CA TYR A 321 2.42 10.43 22.06
C TYR A 321 2.58 10.28 20.55
N VAL A 322 1.50 10.33 19.77
CA VAL A 322 1.54 10.08 18.33
C VAL A 322 0.84 11.23 17.61
N GLU A 323 1.63 12.18 17.12
CA GLU A 323 1.14 13.27 16.28
C GLU A 323 1.91 13.27 14.94
N ALA A 324 1.15 13.22 13.85
CA ALA A 324 1.70 13.25 12.50
C ALA A 324 2.41 14.59 12.22
N PRO A 325 3.39 14.61 11.29
CA PRO A 325 3.95 15.86 10.77
C PRO A 325 2.89 16.89 10.41
N GLN A 326 3.18 18.18 10.60
CA GLN A 326 2.27 19.27 10.25
C GLN A 326 1.87 19.20 8.78
N LEU A 327 2.84 18.98 7.87
CA LEU A 327 2.57 18.77 6.44
C LEU A 327 1.55 17.64 6.19
N VAL A 328 1.66 16.51 6.90
CA VAL A 328 0.72 15.40 6.76
C VAL A 328 -0.69 15.82 7.20
N ARG A 329 -0.81 16.54 8.32
CA ARG A 329 -2.10 17.04 8.82
C ARG A 329 -2.72 18.11 7.93
N ASP A 330 -1.91 18.92 7.26
CA ASP A 330 -2.37 19.94 6.31
C ASP A 330 -2.95 19.31 5.03
N LEU A 331 -2.43 18.13 4.64
CA LEU A 331 -2.84 17.40 3.45
C LEU A 331 -3.95 16.37 3.69
N ASP A 332 -3.99 15.77 4.89
CA ASP A 332 -4.91 14.69 5.22
C ASP A 332 -6.37 15.13 5.13
N TRP A 333 -7.10 14.51 4.20
CA TRP A 333 -8.54 14.71 4.04
C TRP A 333 -9.34 14.51 5.32
N VAL A 334 -8.99 13.53 6.16
CA VAL A 334 -9.75 13.32 7.40
C VAL A 334 -9.49 14.44 8.38
N THR A 335 -8.23 14.84 8.55
CA THR A 335 -7.87 15.96 9.43
C THR A 335 -8.53 17.26 8.99
N ARG A 336 -8.51 17.54 7.68
CA ARG A 336 -8.90 18.80 7.07
C ARG A 336 -10.40 18.95 6.82
N ASP A 337 -11.05 17.91 6.29
CA ASP A 337 -12.40 18.01 5.75
C ASP A 337 -13.46 17.27 6.59
N TRP A 338 -13.08 16.26 7.38
CA TRP A 338 -14.05 15.58 8.25
C TRP A 338 -14.44 16.48 9.45
N PRO A 339 -15.75 16.71 9.71
CA PRO A 339 -16.19 17.62 10.77
C PRO A 339 -15.65 17.26 12.15
N SER A 340 -15.15 18.23 12.91
CA SER A 340 -14.47 17.98 14.20
C SER A 340 -15.43 17.49 15.28
N GLU A 341 -16.67 17.98 15.29
CA GLU A 341 -17.77 17.54 16.13
C GLU A 341 -18.22 16.09 15.85
N ARG A 342 -17.67 15.47 14.80
CA ARG A 342 -17.91 14.06 14.42
C ARG A 342 -16.67 13.18 14.60
N ARG A 343 -15.69 13.65 15.38
CA ARG A 343 -14.44 12.95 15.70
C ARG A 343 -14.13 12.89 17.20
N ASP A 344 -15.03 13.35 18.04
CA ASP A 344 -14.80 13.37 19.50
C ASP A 344 -14.99 11.99 20.15
N ALA A 345 -14.65 11.90 21.43
CA ALA A 345 -14.75 10.67 22.22
C ALA A 345 -16.20 10.23 22.50
N THR A 346 -17.19 11.08 22.24
CA THR A 346 -18.62 10.76 22.42
C THR A 346 -19.23 10.11 21.17
N CYS A 347 -18.56 10.26 20.02
CA CYS A 347 -18.95 9.61 18.78
C CYS A 347 -18.80 8.10 18.90
N ALA A 348 -19.80 7.37 18.39
CA ALA A 348 -19.77 5.90 18.37
C ALA A 348 -18.50 5.38 17.66
N ASP A 349 -17.95 4.27 18.14
CA ASP A 349 -16.79 3.68 17.49
C ASP A 349 -17.09 3.32 16.03
N ASN A 350 -16.09 3.44 15.16
CA ASN A 350 -16.22 3.33 13.70
C ASN A 350 -17.18 4.32 13.03
N SER A 351 -17.57 5.41 13.69
CA SER A 351 -18.37 6.48 13.05
C SER A 351 -17.58 7.36 12.09
N TRP A 352 -16.24 7.34 12.17
CA TRP A 352 -15.32 8.09 11.32
C TRP A 352 -13.99 7.34 11.11
N PRO A 353 -13.16 7.72 10.13
CA PRO A 353 -11.93 7.00 9.78
C PRO A 353 -10.80 7.28 10.77
N LYS A 354 -10.46 6.30 11.60
CA LYS A 354 -9.29 6.33 12.49
C LYS A 354 -8.15 5.56 11.84
N VAL A 355 -7.26 6.29 11.17
CA VAL A 355 -6.13 5.71 10.41
C VAL A 355 -4.84 6.53 10.56
N GLN A 356 -4.86 7.60 11.36
CA GLN A 356 -3.78 8.59 11.41
C GLN A 356 -2.73 8.25 12.47
N ARG A 357 -3.04 7.38 13.46
CA ARG A 357 -2.18 7.13 14.63
C ARG A 357 -2.09 5.64 14.95
N TYR A 358 -1.11 4.99 14.35
CA TYR A 358 -0.76 3.59 14.63
C TYR A 358 0.49 3.48 15.48
N VAL A 359 0.48 2.51 16.38
CA VAL A 359 1.64 2.03 17.13
C VAL A 359 1.93 0.60 16.69
N LEU A 360 3.08 0.37 16.07
CA LEU A 360 3.47 -0.93 15.55
C LEU A 360 4.57 -1.52 16.42
N MET A 361 4.41 -2.80 16.76
CA MET A 361 5.30 -3.53 17.65
C MET A 361 5.69 -4.82 16.94
N GLY A 362 6.93 -4.89 16.47
CA GLY A 362 7.41 -6.03 15.70
C GLY A 362 8.52 -6.77 16.44
N VAL A 363 8.42 -8.10 16.49
CA VAL A 363 9.51 -8.93 17.01
C VAL A 363 10.54 -9.25 15.92
N GLU A 364 11.76 -9.55 16.33
CA GLU A 364 12.83 -10.00 15.45
C GLU A 364 12.39 -11.19 14.57
N GLY A 365 12.59 -11.07 13.26
CA GLY A 365 12.19 -12.05 12.27
C GLY A 365 10.75 -11.90 11.78
N ALA A 366 9.97 -10.94 12.29
CA ALA A 366 8.64 -10.67 11.76
C ALA A 366 8.71 -10.10 10.33
N TYR A 367 7.70 -10.45 9.53
CA TYR A 367 7.60 -10.07 8.12
C TYR A 367 6.13 -9.76 7.74
N SER A 368 5.92 -8.75 6.90
CA SER A 368 4.62 -8.40 6.30
C SER A 368 4.73 -8.42 4.78
N ASP A 369 3.83 -9.17 4.12
CA ASP A 369 3.89 -9.44 2.68
C ASP A 369 3.78 -8.19 1.79
N TRP A 370 4.02 -8.34 0.49
CA TRP A 370 3.81 -7.29 -0.48
C TRP A 370 2.38 -6.76 -0.44
N HIS A 371 2.26 -5.45 -0.28
CA HIS A 371 0.98 -4.76 -0.28
C HIS A 371 1.11 -3.33 -0.79
N ILE A 372 -0.05 -2.74 -1.02
CA ILE A 372 -0.26 -1.30 -1.15
C ILE A 372 -1.25 -0.94 -0.05
N ASP A 373 -0.99 0.17 0.64
CA ASP A 373 -1.90 0.65 1.68
C ASP A 373 -3.30 0.95 1.14
N PHE A 374 -4.29 0.75 2.00
CA PHE A 374 -5.70 0.85 1.62
C PHE A 374 -6.04 2.21 1.00
N ALA A 375 -6.90 2.18 -0.03
CA ALA A 375 -7.25 3.27 -0.93
C ALA A 375 -6.06 4.02 -1.56
N GLY A 376 -4.86 3.41 -1.57
CA GLY A 376 -3.64 4.10 -1.99
C GLY A 376 -3.25 5.24 -1.06
N SER A 377 -3.59 5.16 0.22
CA SER A 377 -3.15 6.18 1.18
C SER A 377 -1.64 6.32 1.22
N SER A 378 -1.18 7.54 1.50
CA SER A 378 0.22 7.80 1.79
C SER A 378 0.48 7.54 3.28
N VAL A 379 1.73 7.26 3.65
CA VAL A 379 2.11 6.88 5.00
C VAL A 379 3.26 7.73 5.52
N TYR A 380 3.19 8.14 6.78
CA TYR A 380 4.37 8.55 7.53
C TYR A 380 4.76 7.43 8.50
N TYR A 381 6.05 7.11 8.59
CA TYR A 381 6.54 5.95 9.31
C TYR A 381 7.81 6.31 10.09
N HIS A 382 7.78 6.22 11.42
CA HIS A 382 8.88 6.63 12.29
C HIS A 382 9.29 5.52 13.24
N VAL A 383 10.58 5.16 13.23
CA VAL A 383 11.13 4.11 14.10
C VAL A 383 11.59 4.74 15.42
N ILE A 384 10.98 4.34 16.53
CA ILE A 384 11.38 4.79 17.87
C ILE A 384 12.66 4.07 18.30
N TRP A 385 12.65 2.74 18.19
CA TRP A 385 13.81 1.88 18.42
C TRP A 385 13.69 0.58 17.62
N GLY A 386 14.83 -0.11 17.44
CA GLY A 386 14.94 -1.27 16.56
C GLY A 386 15.29 -0.91 15.12
N GLN A 387 14.94 -1.77 14.16
CA GLN A 387 15.15 -1.50 12.73
C GLN A 387 14.08 -2.20 11.89
N LYS A 388 13.67 -1.56 10.79
CA LYS A 388 12.82 -2.14 9.75
C LYS A 388 13.56 -2.12 8.41
N THR A 389 13.38 -3.17 7.62
CA THR A 389 13.90 -3.25 6.25
C THR A 389 12.71 -3.28 5.30
N PHE A 390 12.56 -2.23 4.50
CA PHE A 390 11.55 -2.12 3.45
C PHE A 390 12.15 -2.55 2.12
N LEU A 391 11.36 -3.28 1.33
CA LEU A 391 11.58 -3.37 -0.10
C LEU A 391 10.48 -2.59 -0.81
N PHE A 392 10.86 -1.66 -1.65
CA PHE A 392 9.96 -0.82 -2.42
C PHE A 392 9.97 -1.21 -3.89
N ALA A 393 8.80 -1.16 -4.54
CA ALA A 393 8.69 -1.12 -5.99
C ALA A 393 7.81 0.08 -6.40
N PRO A 394 8.20 0.84 -7.44
CA PRO A 394 7.43 1.98 -7.91
C PRO A 394 6.04 1.55 -8.44
N PRO A 395 5.00 2.38 -8.29
CA PRO A 395 3.64 2.12 -8.77
C PRO A 395 3.49 2.25 -10.30
N THR A 396 4.38 1.65 -11.07
CA THR A 396 4.29 1.69 -12.53
C THR A 396 3.09 0.87 -13.01
N PRO A 397 2.50 1.16 -14.18
CA PRO A 397 1.38 0.39 -14.73
C PRO A 397 1.68 -1.12 -14.76
N ARG A 398 2.91 -1.50 -15.11
CA ARG A 398 3.38 -2.89 -15.09
C ARG A 398 3.36 -3.51 -13.71
N ASN A 399 3.94 -2.83 -12.71
CA ASN A 399 4.00 -3.34 -11.34
C ASN A 399 2.59 -3.44 -10.72
N LEU A 400 1.71 -2.47 -10.99
CA LEU A 400 0.31 -2.52 -10.54
C LEU A 400 -0.48 -3.65 -11.20
N ALA A 401 -0.24 -3.94 -12.48
CA ALA A 401 -0.84 -5.09 -13.17
C ALA A 401 -0.35 -6.42 -12.58
N ALA A 402 0.95 -6.53 -12.29
CA ALA A 402 1.52 -7.69 -11.62
C ALA A 402 0.92 -7.91 -10.23
N TYR A 403 0.77 -6.83 -9.45
CA TYR A 403 0.13 -6.85 -8.14
C TYR A 403 -1.34 -7.29 -8.21
N LYS A 404 -2.15 -6.67 -9.09
CA LYS A 404 -3.55 -7.05 -9.29
C LYS A 404 -3.70 -8.54 -9.65
N SER A 405 -2.86 -9.04 -10.55
CA SER A 405 -2.84 -10.45 -10.96
C SER A 405 -2.46 -11.37 -9.81
N TRP A 406 -1.45 -10.99 -9.03
CA TRP A 406 -0.99 -11.74 -7.86
C TRP A 406 -2.05 -11.81 -6.75
N CYS A 407 -2.70 -10.70 -6.41
CA CYS A 407 -3.81 -10.66 -5.44
C CYS A 407 -5.00 -11.54 -5.85
N SER A 408 -5.18 -11.78 -7.16
CA SER A 408 -6.22 -12.66 -7.69
C SER A 408 -5.78 -14.11 -7.87
N SER A 409 -4.51 -14.44 -7.60
CA SER A 409 -3.94 -15.77 -7.82
C SER A 409 -4.36 -16.75 -6.73
N THR A 410 -4.73 -17.98 -7.10
CA THR A 410 -4.93 -19.08 -6.14
C THR A 410 -3.62 -19.61 -5.56
N ARG A 411 -2.48 -19.15 -6.06
CA ARG A 411 -1.13 -19.50 -5.60
C ARG A 411 -0.44 -18.34 -4.90
N GLN A 412 -1.18 -17.32 -4.45
CA GLN A 412 -0.63 -16.12 -3.81
C GLN A 412 0.37 -16.47 -2.68
N ASP A 413 0.03 -17.46 -1.84
CA ASP A 413 0.87 -17.90 -0.72
C ASP A 413 2.21 -18.54 -1.14
N PHE A 414 2.34 -18.96 -2.40
CA PHE A 414 3.51 -19.66 -2.94
C PHE A 414 4.32 -18.80 -3.92
N ASP A 415 3.63 -18.02 -4.76
CA ASP A 415 4.22 -17.16 -5.77
C ASP A 415 4.66 -15.84 -5.12
N TRP A 416 5.96 -15.58 -5.13
CA TRP A 416 6.50 -14.37 -4.52
C TRP A 416 6.42 -13.18 -5.49
N LEU A 417 5.59 -12.18 -5.16
CA LEU A 417 5.31 -11.05 -6.08
C LEU A 417 6.58 -10.32 -6.54
N GLY A 418 7.59 -10.19 -5.70
CA GLY A 418 8.82 -9.46 -6.04
C GLY A 418 9.56 -10.03 -7.26
N ASP A 419 9.35 -11.30 -7.64
CA ASP A 419 9.90 -11.87 -8.88
C ASP A 419 9.22 -11.32 -10.15
N HIS A 420 8.12 -10.60 -9.99
CA HIS A 420 7.34 -9.99 -11.07
C HIS A 420 7.40 -8.45 -11.04
N LEU A 421 8.00 -7.88 -9.99
CA LEU A 421 8.16 -6.44 -9.83
C LEU A 421 9.49 -5.95 -10.39
N HIS A 422 9.48 -4.71 -10.85
CA HIS A 422 10.64 -4.00 -11.40
C HIS A 422 11.02 -2.84 -10.48
N GLY A 423 12.30 -2.47 -10.47
CA GLY A 423 12.79 -1.33 -9.68
C GLY A 423 12.84 -1.59 -8.17
N LEU A 424 13.13 -2.83 -7.75
CA LEU A 424 13.17 -3.22 -6.34
C LEU A 424 14.29 -2.49 -5.59
N THR A 425 13.92 -1.58 -4.69
CA THR A 425 14.84 -0.82 -3.86
C THR A 425 14.75 -1.29 -2.41
N ARG A 426 15.88 -1.66 -1.80
CA ARG A 426 15.95 -1.99 -0.37
C ARG A 426 16.29 -0.74 0.43
N VAL A 427 15.54 -0.49 1.51
CA VAL A 427 15.78 0.61 2.45
C VAL A 427 15.73 0.10 3.88
N ASP A 428 16.79 0.34 4.64
CA ASP A 428 16.82 0.04 6.08
C ASP A 428 16.48 1.33 6.86
N ILE A 429 15.39 1.32 7.62
CA ILE A 429 14.93 2.44 8.46
C ILE A 429 15.30 2.16 9.92
N ARG A 430 16.06 3.08 10.51
CA ARG A 430 16.73 2.98 11.82
C ARG A 430 16.10 3.91 12.86
N PRO A 431 16.45 3.79 14.16
CA PRO A 431 15.89 4.61 15.21
C PRO A 431 16.05 6.11 14.95
N GLY A 432 14.97 6.87 15.14
CA GLY A 432 14.90 8.31 14.90
C GLY A 432 14.65 8.70 13.44
N GLU A 433 14.73 7.78 12.49
CA GLU A 433 14.45 8.07 11.07
C GLU A 433 12.94 8.04 10.80
N THR A 434 12.51 8.91 9.88
CA THR A 434 11.12 9.00 9.43
C THR A 434 11.05 8.85 7.93
N MET A 435 10.18 7.97 7.43
CA MET A 435 9.90 7.82 6.00
C MET A 435 8.52 8.38 5.70
N LEU A 436 8.41 9.16 4.62
CA LEU A 436 7.15 9.50 3.96
C LEU A 436 7.03 8.62 2.71
N ILE A 437 5.99 7.79 2.65
CA ILE A 437 5.73 6.85 1.56
C ILE A 437 4.51 7.36 0.79
N PRO A 438 4.66 7.81 -0.46
CA PRO A 438 3.54 8.31 -1.25
C PRO A 438 2.60 7.21 -1.74
N SER A 439 1.40 7.62 -2.15
CA SER A 439 0.35 6.76 -2.71
C SER A 439 0.87 5.76 -3.74
N GLY A 440 0.54 4.48 -3.52
CA GLY A 440 0.70 3.40 -4.49
C GLY A 440 2.03 2.64 -4.45
N TRP A 441 3.03 3.14 -3.72
CA TRP A 441 4.30 2.45 -3.60
C TRP A 441 4.12 1.06 -3.00
N LEU A 442 4.40 0.04 -3.81
CA LEU A 442 4.34 -1.34 -3.37
C LEU A 442 5.47 -1.58 -2.40
N HIS A 443 5.16 -2.22 -1.30
CA HIS A 443 6.19 -2.52 -0.33
C HIS A 443 5.92 -3.79 0.46
N CYS A 444 7.01 -4.34 0.97
CA CYS A 444 6.97 -5.34 2.02
C CYS A 444 8.02 -5.03 3.09
N VAL A 445 7.84 -5.59 4.29
CA VAL A 445 8.58 -5.15 5.47
C VAL A 445 9.12 -6.32 6.26
N TYR A 446 10.42 -6.34 6.49
CA TYR A 446 11.11 -7.27 7.37
C TYR A 446 11.57 -6.56 8.66
N THR A 447 11.52 -7.28 9.77
CA THR A 447 11.87 -6.77 11.11
C THR A 447 13.16 -7.46 11.60
N PRO A 448 14.35 -6.93 11.27
CA PRO A 448 15.63 -7.55 11.65
C PRO A 448 15.91 -7.51 13.16
N GLN A 449 15.28 -6.63 13.92
CA GLN A 449 15.40 -6.50 15.37
C GLN A 449 14.04 -6.16 15.97
N ASN A 450 13.80 -6.47 17.25
CA ASN A 450 12.59 -6.00 17.93
C ASN A 450 12.41 -4.49 17.73
N THR A 451 11.18 -4.05 17.48
CA THR A 451 10.88 -2.66 17.09
C THR A 451 9.67 -2.10 17.79
N LEU A 452 9.73 -0.80 18.06
CA LEU A 452 8.59 0.07 18.28
C LEU A 452 8.62 1.17 17.21
N VAL A 453 7.48 1.34 16.55
CA VAL A 453 7.31 2.28 15.46
C VAL A 453 5.99 3.00 15.66
N VAL A 454 5.95 4.26 15.27
CA VAL A 454 4.69 5.00 15.10
C VAL A 454 4.51 5.41 13.64
N GLY A 455 3.27 5.48 13.20
CA GLY A 455 2.96 5.90 11.84
C GLY A 455 1.49 6.17 11.64
N GLY A 456 1.10 6.44 10.41
CA GLY A 456 -0.29 6.69 10.06
C GLY A 456 -0.48 6.88 8.57
N ASN A 457 -1.72 6.67 8.15
CA ASN A 457 -2.16 6.79 6.76
C ASN A 457 -2.92 8.12 6.58
N PHE A 458 -2.80 8.69 5.39
CA PHE A 458 -3.56 9.87 4.98
C PHE A 458 -3.87 9.86 3.49
N LEU A 459 -4.97 10.52 3.11
CA LEU A 459 -5.33 10.79 1.72
C LEU A 459 -5.11 12.27 1.42
N THR A 460 -4.71 12.60 0.20
CA THR A 460 -4.32 13.95 -0.20
C THR A 460 -4.83 14.29 -1.60
N ASP A 461 -5.03 15.58 -1.88
CA ASP A 461 -5.46 16.02 -3.21
C ASP A 461 -4.39 15.81 -4.29
N TRP A 462 -3.12 15.62 -3.89
CA TRP A 462 -1.98 15.48 -4.79
C TRP A 462 -1.90 14.12 -5.49
N ASN A 463 -2.63 13.12 -4.99
CA ASN A 463 -2.54 11.75 -5.46
C ASN A 463 -3.91 11.13 -5.79
N VAL A 464 -4.98 11.93 -5.96
CA VAL A 464 -6.34 11.42 -6.16
C VAL A 464 -6.44 10.40 -7.30
N ALA A 465 -5.81 10.68 -8.44
CA ALA A 465 -5.80 9.75 -9.58
C ALA A 465 -5.24 8.37 -9.20
N THR A 466 -4.11 8.34 -8.47
CA THR A 466 -3.50 7.10 -7.99
C THR A 466 -4.38 6.43 -6.92
N GLN A 467 -4.92 7.20 -5.98
CA GLN A 467 -5.83 6.70 -4.94
C GLN A 467 -7.06 6.01 -5.57
N TRP A 468 -7.71 6.63 -6.56
CA TRP A 468 -8.89 6.08 -7.23
C TRP A 468 -8.56 4.83 -8.05
N LYS A 469 -7.42 4.83 -8.75
CA LYS A 469 -6.91 3.64 -9.44
C LYS A 469 -6.75 2.46 -8.48
N LEU A 470 -6.22 2.70 -7.28
CA LEU A 470 -6.00 1.67 -6.28
C LEU A 470 -7.29 1.20 -5.61
N VAL A 471 -8.25 2.10 -5.37
CA VAL A 471 -9.62 1.72 -4.98
C VAL A 471 -10.25 0.78 -6.03
N GLY A 472 -10.06 1.08 -7.32
CA GLY A 472 -10.49 0.19 -8.41
C GLY A 472 -9.83 -1.19 -8.35
N ILE A 473 -8.55 -1.28 -8.00
CA ILE A 473 -7.86 -2.57 -7.78
C ILE A 473 -8.42 -3.30 -6.56
N GLU A 474 -8.69 -2.61 -5.44
CA GLU A 474 -9.32 -3.20 -4.25
C GLU A 474 -10.70 -3.79 -4.56
N ASP A 475 -11.47 -3.12 -5.43
CA ASP A 475 -12.76 -3.59 -5.94
C ASP A 475 -12.63 -4.82 -6.83
N ALA A 476 -11.74 -4.77 -7.82
CA ALA A 476 -11.51 -5.88 -8.73
C ALA A 476 -11.00 -7.14 -8.01
N THR A 477 -10.14 -6.96 -7.01
CA THR A 477 -9.58 -8.05 -6.20
C THR A 477 -10.46 -8.45 -5.02
N LYS A 478 -11.60 -7.76 -4.81
CA LYS A 478 -12.60 -8.07 -3.77
C LYS A 478 -12.04 -8.02 -2.35
N VAL A 479 -11.17 -7.04 -2.08
CA VAL A 479 -10.63 -6.78 -0.74
C VAL A 479 -11.79 -6.63 0.26
N PRO A 480 -11.80 -7.35 1.40
CA PRO A 480 -12.85 -7.19 2.40
C PRO A 480 -12.92 -5.76 2.95
N LYS A 481 -14.12 -5.26 3.25
CA LYS A 481 -14.34 -3.88 3.73
C LYS A 481 -13.50 -3.49 4.96
N LYS A 482 -13.18 -4.46 5.84
CA LYS A 482 -12.32 -4.23 7.03
C LYS A 482 -10.91 -3.74 6.65
N PHE A 483 -10.41 -4.13 5.47
CA PHE A 483 -9.07 -3.81 4.98
C PHE A 483 -9.08 -2.68 3.94
N ARG A 484 -10.18 -1.92 3.85
CA ARG A 484 -10.30 -0.76 2.97
C ARG A 484 -10.41 0.51 3.78
N PHE A 485 -10.16 1.65 3.16
CA PHE A 485 -10.28 2.94 3.83
C PHE A 485 -11.73 3.15 4.35
N PRO A 486 -11.92 3.36 5.67
CA PRO A 486 -13.25 3.52 6.25
C PRO A 486 -13.95 4.77 5.70
N HIS A 487 -15.25 4.67 5.39
CA HIS A 487 -16.09 5.81 4.99
C HIS A 487 -15.57 6.66 3.82
N LEU A 488 -14.76 6.09 2.92
CA LEU A 488 -14.13 6.83 1.82
C LEU A 488 -15.13 7.70 1.02
N LYS A 489 -16.26 7.13 0.59
CA LYS A 489 -17.29 7.87 -0.17
C LYS A 489 -17.91 9.01 0.63
N ARG A 490 -18.11 8.85 1.95
CA ARG A 490 -18.60 9.94 2.82
C ARG A 490 -17.52 11.02 2.99
N LEU A 491 -16.26 10.62 3.14
CA LEU A 491 -15.14 11.56 3.18
C LEU A 491 -15.05 12.36 1.88
N SER A 492 -15.24 11.73 0.72
CA SER A 492 -15.29 12.41 -0.59
C SER A 492 -16.34 13.52 -0.64
N TRP A 493 -17.53 13.32 -0.05
CA TRP A 493 -18.54 14.38 0.07
C TRP A 493 -18.06 15.58 0.89
N TYR A 494 -17.38 15.34 2.01
CA TYR A 494 -16.80 16.42 2.81
C TYR A 494 -15.66 17.14 2.08
N VAL A 495 -14.81 16.40 1.36
CA VAL A 495 -13.74 16.95 0.53
C VAL A 495 -14.31 17.83 -0.58
N ALA A 496 -15.34 17.37 -1.31
CA ALA A 496 -16.03 18.15 -2.33
C ALA A 496 -16.64 19.43 -1.73
N SER A 497 -17.36 19.32 -0.61
CA SER A 497 -17.92 20.50 0.09
C SER A 497 -16.83 21.48 0.55
N GLY A 498 -15.70 20.96 1.04
CA GLY A 498 -14.53 21.76 1.44
C GLY A 498 -13.93 22.51 0.26
N TRP A 499 -13.75 21.84 -0.88
CA TRP A 499 -13.25 22.46 -2.11
C TRP A 499 -14.23 23.46 -2.71
N ASN A 500 -15.53 23.20 -2.62
CA ASN A 500 -16.56 24.16 -3.04
C ASN A 500 -16.36 25.49 -2.30
N ARG A 501 -16.17 25.45 -0.98
CA ARG A 501 -15.87 26.65 -0.18
C ARG A 501 -14.52 27.29 -0.51
N ARG A 502 -13.46 26.50 -0.71
CA ARG A 502 -12.11 27.03 -1.01
C ARG A 502 -12.06 27.79 -2.33
N LEU A 503 -12.84 27.34 -3.32
CA LEU A 503 -12.92 27.96 -4.65
C LEU A 503 -14.02 29.03 -4.75
N SER A 504 -14.66 29.46 -3.66
CA SER A 504 -15.67 30.52 -3.72
C SER A 504 -15.12 31.85 -4.23
N GLY A 505 -13.80 32.08 -4.12
CA GLY A 505 -13.12 33.24 -4.74
C GLY A 505 -13.16 33.23 -6.27
N MET A 506 -13.56 32.12 -6.89
CA MET A 506 -13.79 32.00 -8.33
C MET A 506 -15.19 32.42 -8.75
N ASP A 507 -16.08 32.76 -7.82
CA ASP A 507 -17.41 33.26 -8.17
C ASP A 507 -17.28 34.71 -8.65
N ARG A 508 -17.35 34.87 -9.96
CA ARG A 508 -17.46 36.17 -10.60
C ARG A 508 -18.69 36.14 -11.49
N ASP A 509 -19.41 37.26 -11.54
CA ASP A 509 -20.40 37.53 -12.57
C ASP A 509 -19.66 37.72 -13.90
N GLU A 510 -19.16 36.62 -14.49
CA GLU A 510 -18.49 36.64 -15.78
C GLU A 510 -19.53 36.81 -16.88
N THR A 511 -19.49 37.93 -17.60
CA THR A 511 -20.13 38.03 -18.91
C THR A 511 -19.34 37.18 -19.92
N ASP A 512 -19.94 36.81 -21.06
CA ASP A 512 -19.22 36.05 -22.10
C ASP A 512 -17.96 36.80 -22.61
N GLU A 513 -17.93 38.13 -22.51
CA GLU A 513 -16.74 38.97 -22.84
C GLU A 513 -15.62 38.84 -21.80
N ASP A 514 -15.94 38.58 -20.53
CA ASP A 514 -14.95 38.41 -19.46
C ASP A 514 -14.26 37.04 -19.52
N ARG A 515 -14.91 36.04 -20.14
CA ARG A 515 -14.39 34.66 -20.27
C ARG A 515 -13.13 34.54 -21.12
N GLU A 516 -12.96 35.45 -22.09
CA GLU A 516 -11.80 35.46 -23.00
C GLU A 516 -10.72 36.48 -22.60
N ARG A 517 -10.95 37.25 -21.52
CA ARG A 517 -10.07 38.35 -21.13
C ARG A 517 -8.86 37.86 -20.33
N ILE A 518 -7.66 38.21 -20.79
CA ILE A 518 -6.41 37.95 -20.07
C ILE A 518 -6.44 38.67 -18.72
N LEU A 519 -6.25 37.93 -17.62
CA LEU A 519 -6.15 38.51 -16.28
C LEU A 519 -4.92 39.40 -16.16
N SER A 520 -5.08 40.55 -15.52
CA SER A 520 -3.93 41.40 -15.16
C SER A 520 -3.06 40.72 -14.10
N SER A 521 -1.78 41.09 -13.99
CA SER A 521 -0.86 40.50 -13.01
C SER A 521 -1.37 40.63 -11.57
N ALA A 522 -2.01 41.74 -11.21
CA ALA A 522 -2.59 41.93 -9.88
C ALA A 522 -3.78 40.97 -9.61
N GLN A 523 -4.59 40.67 -10.63
CA GLN A 523 -5.67 39.69 -10.52
C GLN A 523 -5.14 38.26 -10.38
N VAL A 524 -4.05 37.92 -11.08
CA VAL A 524 -3.40 36.61 -10.96
C VAL A 524 -2.75 36.44 -9.58
N GLU A 525 -2.03 37.45 -9.08
CA GLU A 525 -1.41 37.42 -7.76
C GLU A 525 -2.45 37.23 -6.63
N ALA A 526 -3.64 37.84 -6.75
CA ALA A 526 -4.74 37.66 -5.78
C ALA A 526 -5.32 36.24 -5.76
N LEU A 527 -5.08 35.43 -6.81
CA LEU A 527 -5.57 34.05 -6.92
C LEU A 527 -4.55 33.01 -6.44
N VAL A 528 -3.31 33.40 -6.10
CA VAL A 528 -2.22 32.47 -5.72
C VAL A 528 -2.58 31.59 -4.52
N ASP A 529 -3.32 32.13 -3.56
CA ASP A 529 -3.76 31.39 -2.36
C ASP A 529 -5.14 30.70 -2.54
N VAL A 530 -5.83 30.96 -3.66
CA VAL A 530 -7.18 30.43 -3.96
C VAL A 530 -7.10 29.24 -4.92
N VAL A 531 -6.38 29.39 -6.02
CA VAL A 531 -6.30 28.40 -7.10
C VAL A 531 -5.10 27.49 -6.84
N PRO A 532 -5.29 26.21 -6.48
CA PRO A 532 -4.20 25.28 -6.26
C PRO A 532 -3.53 24.89 -7.60
N PRO A 533 -2.40 24.17 -7.57
CA PRO A 533 -1.78 23.64 -8.77
C PRO A 533 -2.74 22.82 -9.63
N LYS A 534 -2.56 22.87 -10.95
CA LYS A 534 -3.44 22.21 -11.92
C LYS A 534 -3.76 20.74 -11.61
N LYS A 535 -2.73 19.97 -11.22
CA LYS A 535 -2.86 18.55 -10.84
C LYS A 535 -3.85 18.32 -9.69
N VAL A 536 -3.92 19.25 -8.74
CA VAL A 536 -4.88 19.18 -7.62
C VAL A 536 -6.30 19.37 -8.16
N LEU A 537 -6.52 20.35 -9.03
CA LEU A 537 -7.83 20.58 -9.66
C LEU A 537 -8.30 19.34 -10.44
N GLU A 538 -7.44 18.75 -11.26
CA GLU A 538 -7.72 17.50 -11.99
C GLU A 538 -8.09 16.36 -11.03
N GLY A 539 -7.38 16.26 -9.90
CA GLY A 539 -7.72 15.31 -8.85
C GLY A 539 -9.11 15.54 -8.25
N ILE A 540 -9.48 16.78 -7.96
CA ILE A 540 -10.80 17.11 -7.41
C ILE A 540 -11.92 16.91 -8.43
N GLU A 541 -11.66 17.10 -9.72
CA GLU A 541 -12.59 16.75 -10.80
C GLU A 541 -12.93 15.25 -10.79
N LEU A 542 -11.94 14.37 -10.56
CA LEU A 542 -12.19 12.92 -10.39
C LEU A 542 -13.06 12.62 -9.16
N VAL A 543 -12.89 13.37 -8.06
CA VAL A 543 -13.77 13.25 -6.89
C VAL A 543 -15.20 13.66 -7.27
N CYS A 544 -15.36 14.78 -7.97
CA CYS A 544 -16.67 15.28 -8.41
C CYS A 544 -17.37 14.30 -9.35
N GLN A 545 -16.63 13.72 -10.31
CA GLN A 545 -17.17 12.71 -11.21
C GLN A 545 -17.64 11.48 -10.43
N SER A 546 -16.80 10.97 -9.52
CA SER A 546 -17.16 9.80 -8.71
C SER A 546 -18.40 10.00 -7.83
N LEU A 547 -18.65 11.24 -7.36
CA LEU A 547 -19.85 11.57 -6.60
C LEU A 547 -21.07 11.81 -7.50
N ALA A 548 -20.87 12.33 -8.71
CA ALA A 548 -21.92 12.45 -9.71
C ALA A 548 -22.41 11.06 -10.17
N ASP A 549 -21.49 10.13 -10.43
CA ASP A 549 -21.82 8.74 -10.74
C ASP A 549 -22.64 8.10 -9.60
N ASP A 550 -22.29 8.39 -8.34
CA ASP A 550 -23.05 7.91 -7.18
C ASP A 550 -24.46 8.53 -7.12
N LEU A 551 -24.65 9.79 -7.54
CA LEU A 551 -25.97 10.45 -7.63
C LEU A 551 -26.85 9.85 -8.72
N GLU A 552 -26.28 9.59 -9.89
CA GLU A 552 -26.97 8.89 -10.98
C GLU A 552 -27.38 7.48 -10.54
N LEU A 553 -26.47 6.73 -9.92
CA LEU A 553 -26.73 5.42 -9.34
C LEU A 553 -27.86 5.45 -8.30
N MET A 554 -27.92 6.51 -7.48
CA MET A 554 -28.97 6.68 -6.47
C MET A 554 -30.36 6.92 -7.06
N GLN A 555 -30.43 7.50 -8.27
CA GLN A 555 -31.67 7.87 -8.97
C GLN A 555 -32.13 6.82 -9.97
N ASP A 556 -31.29 5.85 -10.31
CA ASP A 556 -31.67 4.75 -11.19
C ASP A 556 -32.75 3.87 -10.54
N GLU A 557 -33.98 3.99 -11.06
CA GLU A 557 -35.16 3.26 -10.61
C GLU A 557 -35.13 1.77 -11.04
N PHE A 558 -34.39 1.44 -12.10
CA PHE A 558 -34.34 0.09 -12.67
C PHE A 558 -33.40 -0.85 -11.91
N ILE A 559 -32.51 -0.34 -11.05
CA ILE A 559 -31.59 -1.19 -10.26
C ILE A 559 -32.33 -2.16 -9.35
N LEU A 560 -33.42 -1.70 -8.72
CA LEU A 560 -34.24 -2.55 -7.86
C LEU A 560 -34.98 -3.63 -8.66
N GLU A 561 -35.32 -3.34 -9.91
CA GLU A 561 -36.01 -4.25 -10.83
C GLU A 561 -35.06 -5.23 -11.53
N SER A 562 -33.78 -4.87 -11.67
CA SER A 562 -32.75 -5.64 -12.39
C SER A 562 -32.43 -7.00 -11.76
N GLY A 563 -32.70 -7.18 -10.47
CA GLY A 563 -32.29 -8.36 -9.71
C GLY A 563 -30.78 -8.46 -9.43
N ASP A 564 -29.95 -7.48 -9.81
CA ASP A 564 -28.53 -7.48 -9.49
C ASP A 564 -28.28 -7.03 -8.04
N GLU A 565 -28.11 -8.01 -7.15
CA GLU A 565 -27.79 -7.79 -5.73
C GLU A 565 -26.56 -6.88 -5.52
N ARG A 566 -25.59 -6.88 -6.45
CA ARG A 566 -24.39 -6.04 -6.36
C ARG A 566 -24.76 -4.57 -6.58
N ALA A 567 -25.49 -4.27 -7.64
CA ALA A 567 -25.94 -2.92 -7.97
C ALA A 567 -26.84 -2.36 -6.85
N VAL A 568 -27.78 -3.15 -6.33
CA VAL A 568 -28.65 -2.74 -5.20
C VAL A 568 -27.81 -2.40 -3.96
N LYS A 569 -26.79 -3.20 -3.65
CA LYS A 569 -25.89 -2.95 -2.52
C LYS A 569 -25.04 -1.70 -2.72
N GLN A 570 -24.57 -1.45 -3.95
CA GLN A 570 -23.83 -0.23 -4.30
C GLN A 570 -24.72 1.00 -4.17
N GLN A 571 -25.94 0.96 -4.71
CA GLN A 571 -26.93 2.04 -4.60
C GLN A 571 -27.24 2.36 -3.13
N LYS A 572 -27.48 1.34 -2.29
CA LYS A 572 -27.69 1.53 -0.85
C LYS A 572 -26.48 2.17 -0.18
N ALA A 573 -25.26 1.70 -0.49
CA ALA A 573 -24.04 2.25 0.09
C ALA A 573 -23.80 3.71 -0.33
N ALA A 574 -24.13 4.08 -1.57
CA ALA A 574 -24.07 5.46 -2.05
C ALA A 574 -25.03 6.36 -1.25
N ARG A 575 -26.28 5.93 -1.05
CA ARG A 575 -27.26 6.66 -0.22
C ARG A 575 -26.79 6.85 1.22
N GLU A 576 -26.23 5.81 1.83
CA GLU A 576 -25.69 5.87 3.20
C GLU A 576 -24.45 6.77 3.32
N ALA A 577 -23.68 6.93 2.24
CA ALA A 577 -22.47 7.76 2.24
C ALA A 577 -22.78 9.26 2.28
N VAL A 578 -23.92 9.71 1.74
CA VAL A 578 -24.30 11.13 1.70
C VAL A 578 -24.47 11.69 3.11
N PRO A 579 -23.68 12.71 3.52
CA PRO A 579 -23.82 13.33 4.83
C PRO A 579 -24.97 14.35 4.81
N THR A 580 -26.22 13.88 4.84
CA THR A 580 -27.43 14.72 4.69
C THR A 580 -27.55 15.87 5.69
N HIS A 581 -27.00 15.72 6.90
CA HIS A 581 -26.91 16.79 7.90
C HIS A 581 -25.97 17.94 7.48
N HIS A 582 -25.08 17.70 6.52
CA HIS A 582 -24.06 18.62 6.05
C HIS A 582 -24.40 19.17 4.65
N VAL A 583 -24.75 18.30 3.71
CA VAL A 583 -25.09 18.69 2.32
C VAL A 583 -26.59 18.91 2.09
N GLY A 584 -27.46 18.52 3.02
CA GLY A 584 -28.90 18.68 2.93
C GLY A 584 -29.60 17.54 2.16
N SER A 585 -30.56 17.91 1.30
CA SER A 585 -31.27 16.97 0.42
C SER A 585 -30.41 16.55 -0.77
N LEU A 586 -30.82 15.50 -1.49
CA LEU A 586 -30.14 15.08 -2.73
C LEU A 586 -30.05 16.23 -3.75
N ALA A 587 -31.12 17.00 -3.94
CA ALA A 587 -31.13 18.17 -4.82
C ALA A 587 -30.10 19.24 -4.40
N LYS A 588 -29.88 19.44 -3.09
CA LYS A 588 -28.84 20.35 -2.59
C LYS A 588 -27.44 19.79 -2.81
N ALA A 589 -27.28 18.46 -2.68
CA ALA A 589 -26.02 17.78 -2.94
C ALA A 589 -25.63 17.87 -4.43
N GLU A 590 -26.60 17.69 -5.33
CA GLU A 590 -26.43 17.90 -6.78
C GLU A 590 -26.06 19.34 -7.11
N ALA A 591 -26.81 20.31 -6.57
CA ALA A 591 -26.53 21.73 -6.80
C ALA A 591 -25.11 22.12 -6.33
N MET A 592 -24.69 21.60 -5.17
CA MET A 592 -23.34 21.82 -4.64
C MET A 592 -22.25 21.23 -5.55
N LEU A 593 -22.45 20.03 -6.12
CA LEU A 593 -21.50 19.47 -7.08
C LEU A 593 -21.50 20.23 -8.40
N GLY A 594 -22.65 20.71 -8.87
CA GLY A 594 -22.74 21.58 -10.05
C GLY A 594 -21.94 22.87 -9.87
N GLU A 595 -22.15 23.56 -8.75
CA GLU A 595 -21.40 24.76 -8.37
C GLU A 595 -19.88 24.50 -8.30
N LEU A 596 -19.48 23.37 -7.69
CA LEU A 596 -18.08 22.99 -7.61
C LEU A 596 -17.49 22.70 -9.00
N LYS A 597 -18.22 22.02 -9.90
CA LYS A 597 -17.76 21.76 -11.27
C LYS A 597 -17.50 23.08 -12.02
N GLU A 598 -18.42 24.04 -11.94
CA GLU A 598 -18.22 25.34 -12.56
C GLU A 598 -17.02 26.11 -11.97
N ARG A 599 -16.84 26.07 -10.65
CA ARG A 599 -15.69 26.66 -9.96
C ARG A 599 -14.38 26.02 -10.39
N LEU A 600 -14.35 24.69 -10.56
CA LEU A 600 -13.20 23.94 -11.04
C LEU A 600 -12.86 24.34 -12.49
N GLU A 601 -13.85 24.43 -13.38
CA GLU A 601 -13.64 24.89 -14.76
C GLU A 601 -13.03 26.29 -14.81
N ARG A 602 -13.55 27.23 -14.00
CA ARG A 602 -13.00 28.59 -13.87
C ARG A 602 -11.56 28.56 -13.35
N ALA A 603 -11.29 27.79 -12.31
CA ALA A 603 -9.95 27.65 -11.73
C ALA A 603 -8.96 27.02 -12.73
N MET A 604 -9.40 26.03 -13.50
CA MET A 604 -8.57 25.33 -14.48
C MET A 604 -8.07 26.26 -15.60
N ARG A 605 -8.89 27.21 -16.04
CA ARG A 605 -8.51 28.20 -17.08
C ARG A 605 -7.35 29.09 -16.67
N VAL A 606 -7.19 29.36 -15.38
CA VAL A 606 -6.21 30.31 -14.85
C VAL A 606 -5.06 29.62 -14.10
N ALA A 607 -5.15 28.31 -13.87
CA ALA A 607 -4.20 27.55 -13.07
C ALA A 607 -2.74 27.73 -13.51
N ASP A 608 -2.47 27.63 -14.82
CA ASP A 608 -1.10 27.77 -15.35
C ASP A 608 -0.53 29.19 -15.14
N GLN A 609 -1.38 30.22 -15.23
CA GLN A 609 -0.97 31.61 -14.97
C GLN A 609 -0.70 31.84 -13.48
N VAL A 610 -1.55 31.29 -12.61
CA VAL A 610 -1.41 31.38 -11.16
C VAL A 610 -0.17 30.61 -10.67
N ASP A 611 0.09 29.43 -11.23
CA ASP A 611 1.27 28.62 -10.92
C ASP A 611 2.56 29.36 -11.30
N ALA A 612 2.59 30.00 -12.48
CA ALA A 612 3.72 30.84 -12.88
C ALA A 612 3.93 32.03 -11.93
N ALA A 613 2.86 32.68 -11.49
CA ALA A 613 2.93 33.76 -10.51
C ALA A 613 3.46 33.28 -9.15
N ARG A 614 2.98 32.12 -8.68
CA ARG A 614 3.46 31.47 -7.44
C ARG A 614 4.97 31.21 -7.49
N GLN A 615 5.46 30.62 -8.57
CA GLN A 615 6.90 30.37 -8.77
C GLN A 615 7.71 31.68 -8.82
N GLY A 616 7.15 32.73 -9.45
CA GLY A 616 7.76 34.06 -9.49
C GLY A 616 7.89 34.71 -8.11
N LEU A 617 6.85 34.62 -7.27
CA LEU A 617 6.86 35.12 -5.89
C LEU A 617 7.88 34.37 -5.02
N ALA A 618 7.93 33.04 -5.13
CA ALA A 618 8.90 32.22 -4.40
C ALA A 618 10.36 32.55 -4.81
N SER A 619 10.59 32.77 -6.11
CA SER A 619 11.90 33.16 -6.63
C SER A 619 12.34 34.53 -6.08
N LYS A 620 11.44 35.52 -6.02
CA LYS A 620 11.70 36.84 -5.42
C LYS A 620 11.99 36.73 -3.92
N ALA A 621 11.24 35.89 -3.20
CA ALA A 621 11.46 35.65 -1.77
C ALA A 621 12.85 35.05 -1.50
N ARG A 622 13.27 34.05 -2.28
CA ARG A 622 14.61 33.43 -2.19
C ARG A 622 15.72 34.43 -2.50
N GLN A 623 15.55 35.29 -3.52
CA GLN A 623 16.53 36.34 -3.85
C GLN A 623 16.65 37.40 -2.76
N ASN A 624 15.54 37.81 -2.15
CA ASN A 624 15.54 38.79 -1.06
C ASN A 624 16.11 38.20 0.24
N GLY A 625 15.82 36.93 0.55
CA GLY A 625 16.44 36.20 1.66
C GLY A 625 17.96 36.09 1.51
N ASN A 626 18.45 35.76 0.31
CA ASN A 626 19.90 35.71 0.03
C ASN A 626 20.57 37.09 0.06
N ARG A 627 19.86 38.17 -0.31
CA ARG A 627 20.38 39.55 -0.17
C ARG A 627 20.47 39.99 1.30
N ALA A 628 19.57 39.54 2.16
CA ALA A 628 19.62 39.81 3.59
C ALA A 628 20.72 39.00 4.32
N ALA A 629 21.07 37.82 3.81
CA ALA A 629 22.10 36.94 4.37
C ALA A 629 23.54 37.23 3.87
N SER A 630 23.72 38.19 2.95
CA SER A 630 25.07 38.56 2.47
C SER A 630 25.73 39.52 3.46
N PRO A 631 26.90 39.20 4.05
CA PRO A 631 27.56 40.10 4.98
C PRO A 631 27.96 41.35 4.22
N ARG A 632 27.41 42.50 4.62
CA ARG A 632 27.88 43.82 4.18
C ARG A 632 29.40 43.84 4.38
N LYS A 633 30.15 43.76 3.28
CA LYS A 633 31.58 44.08 3.23
C LYS A 633 31.75 45.44 3.91
N ALA A 634 32.32 45.43 5.12
CA ALA A 634 32.75 46.63 5.80
C ALA A 634 33.79 47.31 4.92
N ARG A 635 33.39 48.43 4.32
CA ARG A 635 34.26 49.39 3.65
C ARG A 635 34.33 50.60 4.56
N ARG A 636 35.29 50.59 5.49
CA ARG A 636 36.11 51.73 5.92
C ARG A 636 37.03 51.30 7.05
#